data_AF-A0A7S2CDF0-F1
#
_entry.id   AF-A0A7S2CDF0-F1
#
_cell.length_a   1.000
_cell.length_b   1.000
_cell.length_c   1.000
_cell.angle_alpha   90.00
_cell.angle_beta   90.00
_cell.angle_gamma   90.00
#
_symmetry.space_group_name_H-M   'P 1'
#
loop_
_entity.id
_entity.type
_entity.pdbx_description
1 polymer ?
#
loop_
_entity_poly.entity_id
_entity_poly.type
_entity_poly.pdbx_seq_one_letter_code
_entity_poly.pdbx_strand_id
1 'polypeptide(L)'
;GTNPFFSIHESHQSPVLWRSAVYDLKQLERELLPSRQLQAIRSSAHQIHMEHESRMKMKTPTGDENQTTDLKILAADDFLPIFIFVVVQAGLKAPLRTRDLLWALADESHLQTELGYYLTTFEASVEHLKAQMLDNQEAGSVAGKEQRWRRTKSWLK
;
A
#
# COMPACT_ATOMS: atom_id res chain seq x y z
N GLY A 1 -8.79 10.38 14.84
CA GLY A 1 -7.37 10.03 14.97
C GLY A 1 -6.92 9.22 13.77
N THR A 2 -5.94 9.70 13.01
CA THR A 2 -5.32 8.95 11.91
C THR A 2 -4.47 7.80 12.45
N ASN A 3 -4.29 6.73 11.67
CA ASN A 3 -3.18 5.81 11.93
C ASN A 3 -1.88 6.61 11.69
N PRO A 4 -1.03 6.84 12.72
CA PRO A 4 0.06 7.80 12.62
C PRO A 4 1.17 7.38 11.66
N PHE A 5 1.21 6.10 11.26
CA PHE A 5 2.28 5.60 10.39
C PHE A 5 1.93 5.70 8.91
N PHE A 6 0.69 5.40 8.53
CA PHE A 6 0.24 5.40 7.13
C PHE A 6 -0.66 6.60 6.80
N SER A 7 -0.91 7.51 7.73
CA SER A 7 -1.81 8.66 7.52
C SER A 7 -3.25 8.30 7.11
N ILE A 8 -3.70 7.06 7.38
CA ILE A 8 -5.07 6.62 7.05
C ILE A 8 -6.05 7.31 8.01
N HIS A 9 -6.97 8.11 7.45
CA HIS A 9 -8.01 8.79 8.21
C HIS A 9 -8.94 7.81 8.93
N GLU A 10 -9.42 8.18 10.13
CA GLU A 10 -10.20 7.31 11.00
C GLU A 10 -11.46 6.75 10.33
N SER A 11 -12.13 7.58 9.53
CA SER A 11 -13.31 7.18 8.75
C SER A 11 -13.03 5.98 7.83
N HIS A 12 -11.79 5.87 7.34
CA HIS A 12 -11.38 4.89 6.34
C HIS A 12 -10.71 3.66 6.95
N GLN A 13 -10.32 3.64 8.22
CA GLN A 13 -9.66 2.48 8.84
C GLN A 13 -10.55 1.22 8.86
N SER A 14 -10.02 0.06 8.48
CA SER A 14 -10.72 -1.23 8.58
C SER A 14 -10.61 -1.86 9.98
N PRO A 15 -11.73 -2.31 10.59
CA PRO A 15 -11.69 -3.02 11.87
C PRO A 15 -11.06 -4.42 11.75
N VAL A 16 -10.99 -4.97 10.54
CA VAL A 16 -10.39 -6.27 10.24
C VAL A 16 -9.07 -6.15 9.49
N LEU A 17 -8.47 -4.96 9.49
CA LEU A 17 -7.16 -4.68 8.89
C LEU A 17 -7.07 -5.10 7.41
N TRP A 18 -8.16 -4.94 6.66
CA TRP A 18 -8.21 -5.22 5.21
C TRP A 18 -7.82 -6.67 4.85
N ARG A 19 -8.11 -7.63 5.74
CA ARG A 19 -7.69 -9.04 5.62
C ARG A 19 -7.95 -9.67 4.25
N SER A 20 -9.09 -9.39 3.61
CA SER A 20 -9.41 -9.93 2.28
C SER A 20 -8.48 -9.38 1.20
N ALA A 21 -8.22 -8.07 1.22
CA ALA A 21 -7.27 -7.45 0.30
C ALA A 21 -5.85 -8.00 0.49
N VAL A 22 -5.42 -8.15 1.75
CA VAL A 22 -4.12 -8.75 2.10
C VAL A 22 -4.01 -10.19 1.57
N TYR A 23 -5.07 -10.99 1.72
CA TYR A 23 -5.11 -12.36 1.23
C TYR A 23 -5.00 -12.43 -0.29
N ASP A 24 -5.73 -11.58 -1.01
CA ASP A 24 -5.71 -11.54 -2.48
C ASP A 24 -4.34 -11.07 -2.99
N LEU A 25 -3.76 -10.03 -2.39
CA LEU A 25 -2.43 -9.55 -2.78
C LEU A 25 -1.36 -10.62 -2.55
N LYS A 26 -1.47 -11.41 -1.48
CA LYS A 26 -0.52 -12.51 -1.19
C LYS A 26 -0.51 -13.60 -2.27
N GLN A 27 -1.56 -13.70 -3.10
CA GLN A 27 -1.58 -14.64 -4.22
C GLN A 27 -0.53 -14.30 -5.29
N LEU A 28 0.01 -13.07 -5.32
CA LEU A 28 1.13 -12.69 -6.20
C LEU A 28 2.30 -13.68 -6.18
N GLU A 29 2.58 -14.28 -5.02
CA GLU A 29 3.69 -15.23 -4.82
C GLU A 29 3.36 -16.66 -5.26
N ARG A 30 2.08 -16.93 -5.53
CA ARG A 30 1.57 -18.24 -5.93
C ARG A 30 1.30 -18.32 -7.43
N GLU A 31 1.15 -17.17 -8.07
CA GLU A 31 0.87 -17.07 -9.50
C GLU A 31 2.17 -17.01 -10.33
N LEU A 32 2.18 -17.77 -11.43
CA LEU A 32 3.32 -17.81 -12.38
C LEU A 32 3.12 -16.90 -13.59
N LEU A 33 1.87 -16.60 -13.94
CA LEU A 33 1.52 -15.85 -15.14
C LEU A 33 1.38 -14.36 -14.81
N PRO A 34 1.98 -13.45 -15.58
CA PRO A 34 1.85 -12.00 -15.37
C PRO A 34 0.38 -11.55 -15.32
N SER A 35 -0.47 -12.11 -16.19
CA SER A 35 -1.91 -11.79 -16.20
C SER A 35 -2.61 -12.18 -14.89
N ARG A 36 -2.26 -13.31 -14.27
CA ARG A 36 -2.83 -13.73 -12.99
C ARG A 36 -2.30 -12.91 -11.82
N GLN A 37 -1.03 -12.54 -11.87
CA GLN A 37 -0.42 -11.62 -10.91
C GLN A 37 -1.07 -10.22 -10.97
N LEU A 38 -1.32 -9.68 -12.16
CA LEU A 38 -2.08 -8.44 -12.35
C LEU A 38 -3.50 -8.54 -11.78
N GLN A 39 -4.18 -9.67 -12.02
CA GLN A 39 -5.51 -9.91 -11.43
C GLN A 39 -5.46 -9.98 -9.90
N ALA A 40 -4.43 -10.56 -9.30
CA ALA A 40 -4.28 -10.57 -7.84
C ALA A 40 -4.14 -9.15 -7.26
N ILE A 41 -3.34 -8.30 -7.92
CA ILE A 41 -3.21 -6.87 -7.55
C ILE A 41 -4.55 -6.16 -7.65
N ARG A 42 -5.25 -6.33 -8.78
CA ARG A 42 -6.58 -5.74 -9.00
C ARG A 42 -7.61 -6.24 -7.99
N SER A 43 -7.67 -7.54 -7.71
CA SER A 43 -8.60 -8.12 -6.74
C SER A 43 -8.37 -7.55 -5.35
N SER A 44 -7.11 -7.44 -4.93
CA SER A 44 -6.77 -6.77 -3.66
C SER A 44 -7.30 -5.35 -3.60
N ALA A 45 -7.12 -4.56 -4.66
CA ALA A 45 -7.61 -3.18 -4.71
C ALA A 45 -9.14 -3.13 -4.66
N HIS A 46 -9.83 -4.00 -5.40
CA HIS A 46 -11.30 -4.10 -5.36
C HIS A 46 -11.81 -4.45 -3.97
N GLN A 47 -11.15 -5.35 -3.24
CA GLN A 47 -11.57 -5.69 -1.88
C GLN A 47 -11.50 -4.49 -0.92
N ILE A 48 -10.54 -3.57 -1.11
CA ILE A 48 -10.48 -2.33 -0.34
C ILE A 48 -11.71 -1.47 -0.64
N HIS A 49 -12.01 -1.24 -1.93
CA HIS A 49 -13.19 -0.46 -2.33
C HIS A 49 -14.49 -1.11 -1.87
N MET A 50 -14.65 -2.41 -2.05
CA MET A 50 -15.85 -3.16 -1.65
C MET A 50 -16.07 -3.10 -0.13
N GLU A 51 -15.03 -3.37 0.66
CA GLU A 51 -15.13 -3.30 2.12
C GLU A 51 -15.44 -1.87 2.57
N HIS A 52 -14.78 -0.86 2.01
CA HIS A 52 -15.05 0.54 2.33
C HIS A 52 -16.47 0.95 1.98
N GLU A 53 -16.91 0.71 0.74
CA GLU A 53 -18.25 1.05 0.28
C GLU A 53 -19.34 0.38 1.12
N SER A 54 -19.19 -0.91 1.43
CA SER A 54 -20.15 -1.65 2.25
C SER A 54 -20.28 -1.03 3.65
N ARG A 55 -19.16 -0.61 4.24
CA ARG A 55 -19.13 0.06 5.55
C ARG A 55 -19.73 1.46 5.51
N MET A 56 -19.52 2.21 4.42
CA MET A 56 -20.13 3.53 4.26
C MET A 56 -21.65 3.43 4.09
N LYS A 57 -22.13 2.44 3.31
CA LYS A 57 -23.57 2.15 3.16
C LYS A 57 -24.24 1.80 4.50
N MET A 58 -23.57 1.06 5.39
CA MET A 58 -24.11 0.71 6.71
C MET A 58 -24.19 1.90 7.68
N LYS A 59 -23.32 2.91 7.54
CA LYS A 59 -23.31 4.09 8.42
C LYS A 59 -24.38 5.11 8.08
N THR A 60 -24.96 5.07 6.86
CA THR A 60 -25.94 6.04 6.38
C THR A 60 -27.29 5.35 6.08
N PRO A 61 -28.15 5.11 7.08
CA PRO A 61 -29.46 4.50 6.86
C PRO A 61 -30.53 5.46 6.31
N THR A 62 -30.28 6.78 6.26
CA THR A 62 -31.31 7.81 5.96
C THR A 62 -30.88 8.81 4.88
N GLY A 63 -31.45 8.66 3.69
CA GLY A 63 -32.11 9.71 2.89
C GLY A 63 -31.36 10.92 2.32
N ASP A 64 -30.15 11.27 2.74
CA ASP A 64 -29.43 12.42 2.16
C ASP A 64 -28.47 11.98 1.04
N GLU A 65 -29.04 11.79 -0.14
CA GLU A 65 -28.39 11.23 -1.34
C GLU A 65 -27.30 12.15 -1.91
N ASN A 66 -27.38 13.45 -1.65
CA ASN A 66 -26.52 14.47 -2.29
C ASN A 66 -25.20 14.78 -1.57
N GLN A 67 -25.06 14.45 -0.27
CA GLN A 67 -23.80 14.62 0.49
C GLN A 67 -23.04 13.28 0.68
N THR A 68 -23.67 12.16 0.32
CA THR A 68 -23.13 10.82 0.60
C THR A 68 -22.37 10.19 -0.56
N THR A 69 -22.35 10.79 -1.75
CA THR A 69 -21.58 10.29 -2.90
C THR A 69 -20.08 10.43 -2.68
N ASP A 70 -19.63 11.56 -2.12
CA ASP A 70 -18.20 11.86 -1.95
C ASP A 70 -17.56 11.00 -0.84
N LEU A 71 -18.34 10.59 0.17
CA LEU A 71 -17.86 9.68 1.23
C LEU A 71 -17.85 8.21 0.80
N LYS A 72 -18.55 7.84 -0.28
CA LYS A 72 -18.67 6.45 -0.76
C LYS A 72 -17.47 6.02 -1.59
N ILE A 73 -16.80 6.94 -2.27
CA ILE A 73 -15.69 6.64 -3.17
C ILE A 73 -14.38 7.02 -2.48
N LEU A 74 -13.46 6.07 -2.38
CA LEU A 74 -12.09 6.39 -1.99
C LEU A 74 -11.42 7.15 -3.13
N ALA A 75 -11.10 8.43 -2.88
CA ALA A 75 -10.21 9.18 -3.74
C ALA A 75 -8.78 8.59 -3.67
N ALA A 76 -7.93 8.93 -4.64
CA ALA A 76 -6.61 8.32 -4.77
C ALA A 76 -5.69 8.60 -3.57
N ASP A 77 -5.81 9.78 -2.98
CA ASP A 77 -5.11 10.24 -1.77
C ASP A 77 -5.54 9.50 -0.51
N ASP A 78 -6.80 9.05 -0.43
CA ASP A 78 -7.28 8.16 0.64
C ASP A 78 -6.96 6.69 0.38
N PHE A 79 -7.00 6.27 -0.89
CA PHE A 79 -6.79 4.88 -1.31
C PHE A 79 -5.33 4.45 -1.19
N LEU A 80 -4.39 5.25 -1.71
CA LEU A 80 -2.98 4.84 -1.79
C LEU A 80 -2.38 4.49 -0.41
N PRO A 81 -2.60 5.27 0.67
CA PRO A 81 -2.06 4.90 1.97
C PRO A 81 -2.66 3.61 2.54
N ILE A 82 -3.92 3.30 2.22
CA ILE A 82 -4.54 2.01 2.55
C ILE A 82 -3.87 0.87 1.76
N PHE A 83 -3.63 1.09 0.46
CA PHE A 83 -2.99 0.08 -0.38
C PHE A 83 -1.55 -0.18 0.06
N ILE A 84 -0.79 0.86 0.45
CA ILE A 84 0.56 0.71 1.05
C ILE A 84 0.49 -0.14 2.32
N PHE A 85 -0.48 0.11 3.22
CA PHE A 85 -0.70 -0.72 4.40
C PHE A 85 -0.94 -2.19 4.03
N VAL A 86 -1.78 -2.46 3.02
CA VAL A 86 -2.06 -3.82 2.54
C VAL A 86 -0.80 -4.48 1.97
N VAL A 87 0.04 -3.76 1.21
CA VAL A 87 1.33 -4.25 0.70
C VAL A 87 2.25 -4.66 1.85
N VAL A 88 2.33 -3.85 2.91
CA VAL A 88 3.13 -4.17 4.11
C VAL A 88 2.59 -5.42 4.80
N GLN A 89 1.28 -5.51 5.03
CA GLN A 89 0.66 -6.65 5.70
C GLN A 89 0.75 -7.94 4.88
N ALA A 90 0.75 -7.87 3.55
CA ALA A 90 0.92 -9.03 2.69
C ALA A 90 2.33 -9.65 2.83
N GLY A 91 3.33 -8.90 3.29
CA GLY A 91 4.67 -9.42 3.58
C GLY A 91 5.28 -10.13 2.36
N LEU A 92 5.20 -9.50 1.19
CA LEU A 92 5.73 -10.05 -0.05
C LEU A 92 7.27 -10.18 0.04
N LYS A 93 7.82 -11.30 -0.43
CA LYS A 93 9.25 -11.63 -0.34
C LYS A 93 10.10 -10.81 -1.30
N ALA A 94 9.59 -10.54 -2.50
CA ALA A 94 10.35 -9.86 -3.55
C ALA A 94 9.47 -8.87 -4.36
N PRO A 95 8.80 -7.91 -3.70
CA PRO A 95 7.83 -7.03 -4.36
C PRO A 95 8.42 -6.18 -5.50
N LEU A 96 9.65 -5.67 -5.34
CA LEU A 96 10.35 -4.91 -6.40
C LEU A 96 10.61 -5.77 -7.65
N ARG A 97 11.07 -7.02 -7.44
CA ARG A 97 11.29 -7.97 -8.54
C ARG A 97 9.99 -8.32 -9.23
N THR A 98 8.91 -8.54 -8.47
CA THR A 98 7.58 -8.80 -9.05
C THR A 98 7.13 -7.63 -9.90
N ARG A 99 7.27 -6.39 -9.42
CA ARG A 99 6.96 -5.18 -10.20
C ARG A 99 7.75 -5.14 -11.52
N ASP A 100 9.07 -5.33 -11.47
CA ASP A 100 9.92 -5.27 -12.68
C ASP A 100 9.51 -6.32 -13.72
N LEU A 101 9.22 -7.54 -13.27
CA LEU A 101 8.74 -8.61 -14.14
C LEU A 101 7.38 -8.29 -14.75
N LEU A 102 6.46 -7.69 -13.98
CA LEU A 102 5.15 -7.32 -14.50
C LEU A 102 5.23 -6.23 -15.56
N TRP A 103 6.04 -5.19 -15.36
CA TRP A 103 6.26 -4.18 -16.40
C TRP A 103 6.95 -4.74 -17.64
N ALA A 104 7.84 -5.73 -17.48
CA ALA A 104 8.57 -6.32 -18.61
C ALA A 104 7.77 -7.38 -19.39
N LEU A 105 6.86 -8.11 -18.74
CA LEU A 105 6.22 -9.31 -19.30
C LEU A 105 4.70 -9.21 -19.45
N ALA A 106 4.06 -8.18 -18.90
CA ALA A 106 2.64 -7.97 -19.11
C ALA A 106 2.35 -7.64 -20.58
N ASP A 107 1.22 -8.14 -21.06
CA ASP A 107 0.68 -7.75 -22.36
C ASP A 107 0.28 -6.28 -22.33
N GLU A 108 0.70 -5.51 -23.34
CA GLU A 108 0.38 -4.09 -23.48
C GLU A 108 -1.13 -3.82 -23.41
N SER A 109 -1.95 -4.72 -23.96
CA SER A 109 -3.41 -4.60 -23.92
C SER A 109 -3.96 -4.62 -22.49
N HIS A 110 -3.33 -5.34 -21.56
CA HIS A 110 -3.71 -5.32 -20.15
C HIS A 110 -3.27 -4.01 -19.47
N LEU A 111 -2.11 -3.47 -19.84
CA LEU A 111 -1.57 -2.24 -19.25
C LEU A 111 -2.40 -1.00 -19.59
N GLN A 112 -3.14 -1.01 -20.71
CA GLN A 112 -4.08 0.04 -21.10
C GLN A 112 -5.45 -0.06 -20.40
N THR A 113 -5.60 -0.95 -19.41
CA THR A 113 -6.84 -1.14 -18.64
C THR A 113 -6.65 -0.79 -17.16
N GLU A 114 -7.68 -1.02 -16.36
CA GLU A 114 -7.59 -0.93 -14.90
C GLU A 114 -6.46 -1.78 -14.28
N LEU A 115 -6.00 -2.86 -14.96
CA LEU A 115 -4.86 -3.65 -14.49
C LEU A 115 -3.56 -2.82 -14.48
N GLY A 116 -3.32 -2.00 -15.50
CA GLY A 116 -2.15 -1.12 -15.54
C GLY A 116 -2.24 0.00 -14.51
N TYR A 117 -3.43 0.53 -14.27
CA TYR A 117 -3.67 1.47 -13.17
C TYR A 117 -3.28 0.88 -11.82
N TYR A 118 -3.77 -0.32 -11.48
CA TYR A 118 -3.43 -0.93 -10.19
C TYR A 118 -1.98 -1.45 -10.14
N LEU A 119 -1.36 -1.82 -11.26
CA LEU A 119 0.08 -2.07 -11.31
C LEU A 119 0.88 -0.80 -10.97
N THR A 120 0.45 0.36 -11.46
CA THR A 120 1.08 1.66 -11.15
C THR A 120 0.93 2.00 -9.66
N THR A 121 -0.25 1.73 -9.08
CA THR A 121 -0.45 1.87 -7.61
C THR A 121 0.45 0.92 -6.82
N PHE A 122 0.60 -0.32 -7.27
CA PHE A 122 1.51 -1.29 -6.67
C PHE A 122 2.97 -0.82 -6.75
N GLU A 123 3.40 -0.33 -7.91
CA GLU A 123 4.72 0.28 -8.09
C GLU A 123 4.96 1.45 -7.14
N ALA A 124 4.04 2.42 -7.10
CA ALA A 124 4.14 3.58 -6.23
C ALA A 124 4.27 3.16 -4.76
N SER A 125 3.54 2.12 -4.36
CA SER A 125 3.58 1.59 -3.00
C SER A 125 4.92 0.95 -2.66
N VAL A 126 5.48 0.13 -3.54
CA VAL A 126 6.77 -0.54 -3.29
C VAL A 126 7.95 0.41 -3.36
N GLU A 127 7.90 1.42 -4.24
CA GLU A 127 8.93 2.48 -4.31
C GLU A 127 8.85 3.40 -3.08
N HIS A 128 7.65 3.72 -2.58
CA HIS A 128 7.50 4.45 -1.32
C HIS A 128 8.15 3.70 -0.15
N LEU A 129 7.89 2.40 -0.02
CA LEU A 129 8.49 1.57 1.03
C LEU A 129 10.01 1.50 0.90
N LYS A 130 10.53 1.39 -0.32
CA LYS A 130 11.97 1.42 -0.60
C LYS A 130 12.60 2.75 -0.19
N ALA A 131 11.99 3.88 -0.52
CA ALA A 131 12.47 5.20 -0.09
C ALA A 131 12.52 5.32 1.44
N GLN A 132 11.44 4.94 2.13
CA GLN A 132 11.39 4.93 3.60
C GLN A 132 12.46 4.03 4.23
N MET A 133 12.76 2.88 3.62
CA MET A 133 13.84 2.00 4.09
C MET A 133 15.22 2.67 3.95
N LEU A 134 15.49 3.34 2.84
CA LEU A 134 16.76 4.04 2.61
C LEU A 134 16.93 5.20 3.60
N ASP A 135 15.90 6.02 3.80
CA ASP A 135 15.91 7.13 4.75
C ASP A 135 16.22 6.65 6.18
N ASN A 136 15.62 5.53 6.58
CA ASN A 136 15.85 4.91 7.89
C ASN A 136 17.29 4.37 8.03
N GLN A 137 17.89 3.86 6.96
CA GLN A 137 19.30 3.41 6.97
C GLN A 137 20.27 4.59 7.07
N GLU A 138 19.98 5.70 6.39
CA GLU A 138 20.78 6.93 6.49
C GLU A 138 20.71 7.53 7.90
N ALA A 139 19.51 7.65 8.48
CA ALA A 139 19.33 8.13 9.85
C ALA A 139 20.09 7.25 10.87
N GLY A 140 20.02 5.92 10.72
CA GLY A 140 20.77 4.99 11.56
C GLY A 140 22.29 5.12 11.41
N SER A 141 22.78 5.34 10.19
CA SER A 141 24.20 5.57 9.89
C SER A 141 24.72 6.87 10.52
N VAL A 142 23.95 7.97 10.43
CA VAL A 142 24.30 9.25 11.06
C VAL A 142 24.30 9.12 12.59
N ALA A 143 23.26 8.51 13.17
CA ALA A 143 23.20 8.27 14.62
C ALA A 143 24.39 7.42 15.12
N GLY A 144 24.78 6.39 14.37
CA GLY A 144 25.94 5.55 14.68
C GLY A 144 27.28 6.31 14.60
N LYS A 145 27.44 7.20 13.61
CA LYS A 145 28.61 8.08 13.49
C LYS A 145 28.70 9.08 14.65
N GLU A 146 27.57 9.69 15.02
CA GLU A 146 27.46 10.65 16.13
C GLU A 146 27.80 9.98 17.48
N GLN A 147 27.27 8.77 17.75
CA GLN A 147 27.60 8.01 18.95
C GLN A 147 29.09 7.61 19.00
N ARG A 148 29.67 7.19 17.87
CA ARG A 148 31.10 6.87 17.78
C ARG A 148 31.96 8.09 18.08
N TRP A 149 31.63 9.25 17.52
CA TRP A 149 32.33 10.52 17.77
C TRP A 149 32.30 10.93 19.24
N ARG A 150 31.12 10.83 19.88
CA ARG A 150 30.96 11.11 21.31
C ARG A 150 31.81 10.18 22.18
N ARG A 151 31.88 8.89 21.84
CA ARG A 151 32.74 7.92 22.54
C ARG A 151 34.20 8.29 22.39
N THR A 152 34.70 8.61 21.19
CA THR A 152 36.10 9.01 20.98
C THR A 152 36.48 10.29 21.74
N LYS A 153 35.58 11.27 21.85
CA LYS A 153 35.80 12.48 22.65
C LYS A 153 35.91 12.22 24.16
N SER A 154 35.31 11.14 24.65
CA SER A 154 35.39 10.76 26.07
C SER A 154 36.78 10.31 26.51
N TRP A 155 37.65 9.88 25.58
CA TRP A 155 39.03 9.45 25.87
C TRP A 155 40.06 10.59 25.79
N LEU A 156 39.61 11.78 25.36
CA LEU A 156 40.44 12.98 25.20
C LEU A 156 40.30 13.94 26.40
N LYS A 157 39.69 13.49 27.49
CA LYS A 157 39.57 14.22 28.77
C LYS A 157 40.32 13.50 29.87
#